data_AF-A0A953TJP9-F1
#
_entry.id   AF-A0A953TJP9-F1
#
_cell.length_a   1.000
_cell.length_b   1.000
_cell.length_c   1.000
_cell.angle_alpha   90.00
_cell.angle_beta   90.00
_cell.angle_gamma   90.00
#
_symmetry.space_group_name_H-M   'P 1'
#
loop_
_entity.id
_entity.type
_entity.pdbx_description
1 polymer ?
#
loop_
_entity_poly.entity_id
_entity_poly.type
_entity_poly.pdbx_seq_one_letter_code
_entity_poly.pdbx_strand_id
1 'polypeptide(L)'
;MDLREALEKVTRVLEEEQIQPTLGYRYVSATWPSNSAYMQQVLRQQGYGPAQAAQLGLATERKQRPRHVYEDPKLYVFESTNFALLIKIFSQVAETDRAAFVSDFLNYVQRGIGAQRHKFGNPFPSFQGQTSALALIAEFCIRTGYLKELLAATVEPKMPTTSLAIMLKEIEEMIALNFNLFSDSELAAIPSGLAHLRDIAERQTYSARGTRGGPMKENPHYRQGFSDVGNEIVEAIDGITEECRKARFWYLKGALQELPNLEIESDRLKVEGFLTKLGFSAEMVKTLNAAESDYKSTANAFELKNCLGHLRSFLEHLHRESVKSIAKAAGQTVVDRWGDATLYLRQQGFFTKQHETFVTSLYTLLSDESIHPLTAEKEYARLLRNVVIEYGVMFLTVLDKKGVTI
;
A
#
# COMPACT_ATOMS: atom_id res chain seq x y z
N MET A 1 -5.82 31.39 17.85
CA MET A 1 -5.89 32.50 16.88
C MET A 1 -7.35 32.65 16.48
N ASP A 2 -7.83 33.89 16.37
CA ASP A 2 -9.21 34.15 15.92
C ASP A 2 -9.39 33.70 14.45
N LEU A 3 -10.59 33.21 14.10
CA LEU A 3 -10.86 32.69 12.76
C LEU A 3 -10.64 33.75 11.68
N ARG A 4 -11.06 35.00 11.89
CA ARG A 4 -10.89 36.06 10.89
C ARG A 4 -9.41 36.36 10.66
N GLU A 5 -8.63 36.44 11.72
CA GLU A 5 -7.18 36.64 11.63
C GLU A 5 -6.52 35.47 10.88
N ALA A 6 -6.98 34.24 11.11
CA ALA A 6 -6.50 33.06 10.41
C ALA A 6 -6.77 33.14 8.91
N LEU A 7 -8.00 33.49 8.51
CA LEU A 7 -8.41 33.60 7.12
C LEU A 7 -7.66 34.72 6.39
N GLU A 8 -7.47 35.88 7.03
CA GLU A 8 -6.68 36.98 6.45
C GLU A 8 -5.22 36.55 6.17
N LYS A 9 -4.63 35.72 7.03
CA LYS A 9 -3.28 35.14 6.80
C LYS A 9 -3.28 34.10 5.68
N VAL A 10 -4.31 33.24 5.61
CA VAL A 10 -4.46 32.26 4.52
C VAL A 10 -4.52 32.96 3.17
N THR A 11 -5.36 33.99 3.03
CA THR A 11 -5.50 34.71 1.76
C THR A 11 -4.15 35.19 1.23
N ARG A 12 -3.30 35.75 2.09
CA ARG A 12 -1.94 36.20 1.70
C ARG A 12 -1.06 35.04 1.24
N VAL A 13 -1.13 33.88 1.90
CA VAL A 13 -0.36 32.69 1.50
C VAL A 13 -0.84 32.16 0.15
N LEU A 14 -2.16 32.14 -0.08
CA LEU A 14 -2.74 31.70 -1.34
C LEU A 14 -2.43 32.66 -2.50
N GLU A 15 -2.45 33.97 -2.25
CA GLU A 15 -2.04 34.99 -3.22
C GLU A 15 -0.57 34.82 -3.61
N GLU A 16 0.31 34.60 -2.63
CA GLU A 16 1.73 34.34 -2.89
C GLU A 16 1.93 33.04 -3.67
N GLU A 17 1.20 31.97 -3.36
CA GLU A 17 1.26 30.72 -4.12
C GLU A 17 0.88 30.90 -5.60
N GLN A 18 -0.03 31.83 -5.92
CA GLN A 18 -0.33 32.14 -7.33
C GLN A 18 0.83 32.85 -8.03
N ILE A 19 1.61 33.66 -7.32
CA ILE A 19 2.73 34.44 -7.88
C ILE A 19 4.00 33.59 -7.96
N GLN A 20 4.31 32.86 -6.88
CA GLN A 20 5.50 32.06 -6.70
C GLN A 20 5.10 30.70 -6.09
N PRO A 21 4.66 29.74 -6.91
CA PRO A 21 4.25 28.42 -6.44
C PRO A 21 5.39 27.70 -5.72
N THR A 22 5.06 27.00 -4.65
CA THR A 22 6.03 26.29 -3.80
C THR A 22 5.83 24.78 -3.77
N LEU A 23 4.78 24.27 -4.40
CA LEU A 23 4.51 22.83 -4.51
C LEU A 23 5.61 22.09 -5.27
N GLY A 24 6.11 21.01 -4.69
CA GLY A 24 7.13 20.18 -5.31
C GLY A 24 7.25 18.80 -4.68
N TYR A 25 7.81 17.87 -5.45
CA TYR A 25 8.12 16.52 -5.00
C TYR A 25 9.59 16.23 -5.27
N ARG A 26 10.33 15.90 -4.22
CA ARG A 26 11.76 15.61 -4.30
C ARG A 26 11.99 14.11 -4.22
N TYR A 27 12.75 13.59 -5.18
CA TYR A 27 13.18 12.19 -5.15
C TYR A 27 14.23 11.99 -4.07
N VAL A 28 14.03 11.00 -3.20
CA VAL A 28 14.89 10.78 -2.01
C VAL A 28 15.68 9.49 -2.04
N SER A 29 15.41 8.60 -2.99
CA SER A 29 16.17 7.34 -3.08
C SER A 29 17.56 7.55 -3.68
N ALA A 30 18.51 6.74 -3.22
CA ALA A 30 19.85 6.65 -3.81
C ALA A 30 19.88 5.80 -5.10
N THR A 31 18.82 5.01 -5.35
CA THR A 31 18.71 4.20 -6.57
C THR A 31 18.43 5.07 -7.78
N TRP A 32 18.93 4.66 -8.95
CA TRP A 32 18.56 5.36 -10.18
C TRP A 32 17.06 5.20 -10.45
N PRO A 33 16.31 6.28 -10.74
CA PRO A 33 14.87 6.22 -10.89
C PRO A 33 14.49 5.53 -12.22
N SER A 34 13.40 4.75 -12.18
CA SER A 34 12.88 4.01 -13.34
C SER A 34 12.50 4.94 -14.49
N ASN A 35 11.94 6.12 -14.19
CA ASN A 35 11.46 7.09 -15.17
C ASN A 35 12.55 7.74 -16.04
N SER A 36 13.83 7.56 -15.70
CA SER A 36 14.96 8.02 -16.51
C SER A 36 16.02 6.94 -16.69
N ALA A 37 15.66 5.67 -16.49
CA ALA A 37 16.57 4.53 -16.65
C ALA A 37 17.19 4.48 -18.06
N TYR A 38 16.41 4.81 -19.10
CA TYR A 38 16.87 4.83 -20.49
C TYR A 38 17.96 5.88 -20.77
N MET A 39 18.09 6.92 -19.94
CA MET A 39 19.12 7.97 -20.09
C MET A 39 20.24 7.84 -19.05
N GLN A 40 20.26 6.76 -18.26
CA GLN A 40 21.16 6.64 -17.11
C GLN A 40 22.63 6.88 -17.47
N GLN A 41 23.11 6.27 -18.55
CA GLN A 41 24.51 6.43 -18.97
C GLN A 41 24.82 7.88 -19.35
N VAL A 42 23.97 8.51 -20.15
CA VAL A 42 24.15 9.89 -20.63
C VAL A 42 24.11 10.89 -19.46
N LEU A 43 23.11 10.77 -18.57
CA LEU A 43 22.96 11.67 -17.43
C LEU A 43 24.11 11.51 -16.43
N ARG A 44 24.60 10.29 -16.19
CA ARG A 44 25.80 10.07 -15.36
C ARG A 44 27.05 10.71 -15.95
N GLN A 45 27.26 10.60 -17.25
CA GLN A 45 28.39 11.25 -17.93
C GLN A 45 28.32 12.78 -17.81
N GLN A 46 27.13 13.35 -17.73
CA GLN A 46 26.89 14.78 -17.51
C GLN A 46 26.92 15.19 -16.01
N GLY A 47 27.23 14.27 -15.10
CA GLY A 47 27.35 14.55 -13.66
C GLY A 47 26.03 14.61 -12.90
N TYR A 48 24.91 14.17 -13.48
CA TYR A 48 23.62 14.13 -12.79
C TYR A 48 23.57 12.97 -11.78
N GLY A 49 23.07 13.27 -10.58
CA GLY A 49 22.71 12.28 -9.58
C GLY A 49 21.28 11.74 -9.79
N PRO A 50 20.89 10.70 -9.02
CA PRO A 50 19.56 10.09 -9.11
C PRO A 50 18.41 11.09 -8.91
N ALA A 51 18.55 12.01 -7.95
CA ALA A 51 17.52 13.00 -7.66
C ALA A 51 17.28 13.95 -8.84
N GLN A 52 18.33 14.46 -9.49
CA GLN A 52 18.18 15.32 -10.66
C GLN A 52 17.64 14.55 -11.86
N ALA A 53 18.08 13.30 -12.05
CA ALA A 53 17.55 12.43 -13.12
C ALA A 53 16.05 12.15 -12.94
N ALA A 54 15.60 11.96 -11.69
CA ALA A 54 14.19 11.75 -11.37
C ALA A 54 13.34 12.97 -11.74
N GLN A 55 13.82 14.19 -11.48
CA GLN A 55 13.11 15.43 -11.85
C GLN A 55 12.96 15.58 -13.38
N LEU A 56 14.00 15.22 -14.14
CA LEU A 56 13.93 15.23 -15.61
C LEU A 56 12.94 14.18 -16.14
N GLY A 57 12.94 12.98 -15.57
CA GLY A 57 11.98 11.93 -15.88
C GLY A 57 10.55 12.36 -15.55
N LEU A 58 10.34 12.97 -14.37
CA LEU A 58 9.04 13.42 -13.89
C LEU A 58 8.43 14.50 -14.80
N ALA A 59 9.26 15.42 -15.32
CA ALA A 59 8.82 16.39 -16.33
C ALA A 59 8.30 15.74 -17.63
N THR A 60 8.76 14.53 -17.94
CA THR A 60 8.28 13.73 -19.08
C THR A 60 7.01 12.95 -18.72
N GLU A 61 6.96 12.35 -17.54
CA GLU A 61 5.78 11.63 -17.03
C GLU A 61 4.56 12.54 -16.90
N ARG A 62 4.75 13.80 -16.48
CA ARG A 62 3.69 14.83 -16.40
C ARG A 62 3.03 15.18 -17.75
N LYS A 63 3.60 14.73 -18.88
CA LYS A 63 3.00 14.89 -20.23
C LYS A 63 2.18 13.68 -20.65
N GLN A 64 2.17 12.61 -19.85
CA GLN A 64 1.50 11.36 -20.15
C GLN A 64 0.29 11.20 -19.23
N ARG A 65 -0.82 10.73 -19.79
CA ARG A 65 -2.02 10.35 -19.05
C ARG A 65 -2.47 8.94 -19.49
N PRO A 66 -2.78 8.04 -18.55
CA PRO A 66 -2.58 8.16 -17.10
C PRO A 66 -1.10 8.23 -16.73
N ARG A 67 -0.78 8.87 -15.60
CA ARG A 67 0.59 8.90 -15.06
C ARG A 67 1.03 7.52 -14.57
N HIS A 68 2.34 7.37 -14.42
CA HIS A 68 2.92 6.19 -13.80
C HIS A 68 2.74 6.27 -12.28
N VAL A 69 2.00 5.32 -11.71
CA VAL A 69 1.84 5.20 -10.25
C VAL A 69 2.97 4.32 -9.71
N TYR A 70 3.85 4.93 -8.92
CA TYR A 70 4.99 4.23 -8.34
C TYR A 70 4.53 3.24 -7.27
N GLU A 71 5.09 2.02 -7.31
CA GLU A 71 4.77 0.98 -6.31
C GLU A 71 5.27 1.37 -4.91
N ASP A 72 6.46 1.98 -4.82
CA ASP A 72 6.98 2.53 -3.56
C ASP A 72 6.67 4.04 -3.48
N PRO A 73 5.67 4.44 -2.67
CA PRO A 73 5.28 5.85 -2.54
C PRO A 73 6.29 6.66 -1.74
N LYS A 74 7.35 6.06 -1.15
CA LYS A 74 8.38 6.76 -0.38
C LYS A 74 9.49 7.32 -1.25
N LEU A 75 9.51 7.00 -2.55
CA LEU A 75 10.53 7.45 -3.49
C LEU A 75 10.53 8.97 -3.66
N TYR A 76 9.37 9.60 -3.53
CA TYR A 76 9.19 11.04 -3.62
C TYR A 76 8.63 11.60 -2.31
N VAL A 77 9.22 12.69 -1.84
CA VAL A 77 8.79 13.42 -0.66
C VAL A 77 8.25 14.77 -1.10
N PHE A 78 7.03 15.07 -0.66
CA PHE A 78 6.42 16.37 -0.87
C PHE A 78 7.12 17.47 -0.08
N GLU A 79 7.33 18.61 -0.72
CA GLU A 79 7.93 19.81 -0.15
C GLU A 79 7.14 21.04 -0.63
N SER A 80 6.70 21.87 0.32
CA SER A 80 6.12 23.18 0.02
C SER A 80 6.23 24.09 1.23
N THR A 81 6.77 25.29 1.00
CA THR A 81 6.86 26.33 2.05
C THR A 81 5.48 26.87 2.38
N ASN A 82 4.64 27.16 1.38
CA ASN A 82 3.32 27.72 1.60
C ASN A 82 2.37 26.70 2.25
N PHE A 83 2.48 25.42 1.91
CA PHE A 83 1.77 24.35 2.65
C PHE A 83 2.15 24.34 4.14
N ALA A 84 3.45 24.41 4.46
CA ALA A 84 3.90 24.44 5.85
C ALA A 84 3.37 25.66 6.61
N LEU A 85 3.22 26.80 5.94
CA LEU A 85 2.56 27.98 6.52
C LEU A 85 1.06 27.74 6.77
N LEU A 86 0.34 27.14 5.81
CA LEU A 86 -1.08 26.81 5.99
C LEU A 86 -1.30 25.85 7.16
N ILE A 87 -0.46 24.82 7.31
CA ILE A 87 -0.52 23.90 8.46
C ILE A 87 -0.28 24.64 9.78
N LYS A 88 0.70 25.56 9.82
CA LYS A 88 0.97 26.38 11.02
C LYS A 88 -0.19 27.32 11.36
N ILE A 89 -0.90 27.85 10.36
CA ILE A 89 -2.09 28.67 10.58
C ILE A 89 -3.21 27.77 11.13
N PHE A 90 -3.48 26.65 10.47
CA PHE A 90 -4.54 25.70 10.83
C PHE A 90 -4.37 25.14 12.25
N SER A 91 -3.13 24.83 12.67
CA SER A 91 -2.87 24.32 14.02
C SER A 91 -3.13 25.34 15.14
N GLN A 92 -3.18 26.63 14.80
CA GLN A 92 -3.49 27.73 15.73
C GLN A 92 -4.98 28.10 15.74
N VAL A 93 -5.79 27.55 14.82
CA VAL A 93 -7.25 27.71 14.79
C VAL A 93 -7.88 26.77 15.83
N ALA A 94 -8.83 27.29 16.60
CA ALA A 94 -9.57 26.50 17.59
C ALA A 94 -10.32 25.34 16.92
N GLU A 95 -10.41 24.18 17.59
CA GLU A 95 -11.03 22.99 17.00
C GLU A 95 -12.48 23.22 16.54
N THR A 96 -13.23 24.03 17.28
CA THR A 96 -14.60 24.43 16.95
C THR A 96 -14.72 25.21 15.64
N ASP A 97 -13.66 25.90 15.25
CA ASP A 97 -13.65 26.80 14.08
C ASP A 97 -13.02 26.14 12.85
N ARG A 98 -12.40 24.95 13.00
CA ARG A 98 -11.70 24.26 11.90
C ARG A 98 -12.62 23.92 10.74
N ALA A 99 -13.87 23.54 11.01
CA ALA A 99 -14.84 23.25 9.95
C ALA A 99 -15.16 24.50 9.13
N ALA A 100 -15.35 25.64 9.79
CA ALA A 100 -15.60 26.92 9.12
C ALA A 100 -14.35 27.39 8.34
N PHE A 101 -13.16 27.20 8.91
CA PHE A 101 -11.88 27.48 8.25
C PHE A 101 -11.73 26.70 6.95
N VAL A 102 -11.94 25.37 6.97
CA VAL A 102 -11.85 24.53 5.76
C VAL A 102 -12.95 24.89 4.76
N SER A 103 -14.18 25.18 5.23
CA SER A 103 -15.25 25.63 4.35
C SER A 103 -14.87 26.88 3.56
N ASP A 104 -14.05 27.77 4.12
CA ASP A 104 -13.59 28.97 3.41
C ASP A 104 -12.61 28.65 2.27
N PHE A 105 -11.76 27.63 2.44
CA PHE A 105 -10.88 27.15 1.37
C PHE A 105 -11.71 26.59 0.22
N LEU A 106 -12.74 25.82 0.57
CA LEU A 106 -13.62 25.18 -0.40
C LEU A 106 -14.49 26.19 -1.15
N ASN A 107 -14.75 27.39 -0.60
CA ASN A 107 -15.40 28.47 -1.34
C ASN A 107 -14.62 28.85 -2.61
N TYR A 108 -13.29 28.78 -2.61
CA TYR A 108 -12.48 29.03 -3.80
C TYR A 108 -12.67 27.96 -4.89
N VAL A 109 -12.90 26.70 -4.49
CA VAL A 109 -13.22 25.60 -5.41
C VAL A 109 -14.62 25.80 -5.98
N GLN A 110 -15.61 26.07 -5.12
CA GLN A 110 -17.03 26.18 -5.50
C GLN A 110 -17.31 27.40 -6.39
N ARG A 111 -16.79 28.57 -6.02
CA ARG A 111 -17.05 29.83 -6.73
C ARG A 111 -16.05 30.11 -7.85
N GLY A 112 -14.91 29.41 -7.83
CA GLY A 112 -13.78 29.62 -8.72
C GLY A 112 -12.91 30.77 -8.28
N ILE A 113 -11.61 30.51 -8.17
CA ILE A 113 -10.55 31.52 -8.12
C ILE A 113 -9.91 31.66 -9.51
N GLY A 114 -9.61 32.89 -9.93
CA GLY A 114 -8.95 33.14 -11.21
C GLY A 114 -7.51 32.62 -11.21
N ALA A 115 -7.10 31.91 -12.26
CA ALA A 115 -5.71 31.54 -12.47
C ALA A 115 -4.88 32.76 -12.88
N GLN A 116 -3.64 32.85 -12.42
CA GLN A 116 -2.75 33.99 -12.70
C GLN A 116 -1.71 33.58 -13.72
N ARG A 117 -1.34 34.49 -14.64
CA ARG A 117 -0.27 34.22 -15.59
C ARG A 117 1.07 34.28 -14.87
N HIS A 118 1.83 33.20 -14.93
CA HIS A 118 3.16 33.17 -14.36
C HIS A 118 4.16 33.89 -15.29
N LYS A 119 5.02 34.74 -14.72
CA LYS A 119 5.92 35.60 -15.50
C LYS A 119 7.14 34.84 -16.05
N PHE A 120 7.58 33.77 -15.37
CA PHE A 120 8.86 33.12 -15.63
C PHE A 120 8.72 31.61 -15.77
N GLY A 121 8.72 31.10 -17.00
CA GLY A 121 8.57 29.66 -17.24
C GLY A 121 7.22 29.09 -16.80
N ASN A 122 7.13 27.77 -16.78
CA ASN A 122 5.91 27.02 -16.46
C ASN A 122 6.16 26.17 -15.21
N PRO A 123 6.01 26.73 -13.99
CA PRO A 123 6.14 25.96 -12.76
C PRO A 123 5.08 24.85 -12.75
N PHE A 124 5.34 23.77 -12.02
CA PHE A 124 4.31 22.77 -11.79
C PHE A 124 3.65 23.01 -10.41
N PRO A 125 2.32 22.83 -10.29
CA PRO A 125 1.36 22.58 -11.36
C PRO A 125 0.97 23.89 -12.10
N SER A 126 0.91 23.82 -13.43
CA SER A 126 0.41 24.91 -14.27
C SER A 126 -0.31 24.38 -15.51
N PHE A 127 -1.12 25.25 -16.11
CA PHE A 127 -1.78 25.00 -17.39
C PHE A 127 -1.74 26.27 -18.23
N GLN A 128 -1.28 26.16 -19.48
CA GLN A 128 -1.13 27.29 -20.42
C GLN A 128 -0.35 28.49 -19.84
N GLY A 129 0.68 28.22 -19.02
CA GLY A 129 1.49 29.24 -18.37
C GLY A 129 0.78 29.98 -17.23
N GLN A 130 -0.34 29.44 -16.73
CA GLN A 130 -1.08 29.96 -15.59
C GLN A 130 -0.92 29.06 -14.36
N THR A 131 -0.94 29.67 -13.18
CA THR A 131 -0.85 29.07 -11.85
C THR A 131 -2.11 29.34 -11.05
N SER A 132 -2.40 28.51 -10.05
CA SER A 132 -3.60 28.66 -9.22
C SER A 132 -3.36 28.17 -7.80
N ALA A 133 -3.98 28.85 -6.84
CA ALA A 133 -3.99 28.44 -5.45
C ALA A 133 -4.78 27.15 -5.21
N LEU A 134 -5.64 26.72 -6.15
CA LEU A 134 -6.44 25.50 -5.97
C LEU A 134 -5.58 24.24 -5.84
N ALA A 135 -4.39 24.19 -6.46
CA ALA A 135 -3.47 23.08 -6.26
C ALA A 135 -3.04 22.96 -4.80
N LEU A 136 -2.64 24.08 -4.18
CA LEU A 136 -2.24 24.10 -2.77
C LEU A 136 -3.42 23.82 -1.83
N ILE A 137 -4.62 24.28 -2.19
CA ILE A 137 -5.84 23.96 -1.43
C ILE A 137 -6.13 22.45 -1.50
N ALA A 138 -6.02 21.82 -2.67
CA ALA A 138 -6.22 20.38 -2.79
C ALA A 138 -5.19 19.59 -1.96
N GLU A 139 -3.92 19.96 -2.05
CA GLU A 139 -2.84 19.38 -1.26
C GLU A 139 -3.12 19.50 0.25
N PHE A 140 -3.53 20.69 0.70
CA PHE A 140 -3.95 20.96 2.08
C PHE A 140 -5.10 20.06 2.50
N CYS A 141 -6.22 20.09 1.78
CA CYS A 141 -7.41 19.32 2.12
C CYS A 141 -7.13 17.82 2.19
N ILE A 142 -6.40 17.27 1.22
CA ILE A 142 -6.11 15.82 1.18
C ILE A 142 -5.21 15.43 2.35
N ARG A 143 -4.09 16.13 2.57
CA ARG A 143 -3.15 15.79 3.66
C ARG A 143 -3.70 16.04 5.06
N THR A 144 -4.76 16.83 5.19
CA THR A 144 -5.42 17.11 6.47
C THR A 144 -6.72 16.34 6.68
N GLY A 145 -7.08 15.41 5.77
CA GLY A 145 -8.21 14.51 5.92
C GLY A 145 -9.57 15.06 5.47
N TYR A 146 -9.58 16.12 4.66
CA TYR A 146 -10.77 16.78 4.11
C TYR A 146 -10.99 16.47 2.61
N LEU A 147 -10.57 15.29 2.14
CA LEU A 147 -10.79 14.88 0.75
C LEU A 147 -12.27 14.86 0.39
N LYS A 148 -13.13 14.36 1.29
CA LYS A 148 -14.57 14.23 1.02
C LYS A 148 -15.22 15.59 0.76
N GLU A 149 -14.87 16.58 1.56
CA GLU A 149 -15.36 17.95 1.44
C GLU A 149 -14.79 18.63 0.19
N LEU A 150 -13.52 18.37 -0.15
CA LEU A 150 -12.92 18.80 -1.42
C LEU A 150 -13.68 18.26 -2.63
N LEU A 151 -13.96 16.94 -2.67
CA LEU A 151 -14.71 16.33 -3.76
C LEU A 151 -16.14 16.87 -3.83
N ALA A 152 -16.82 17.05 -2.70
CA ALA A 152 -18.15 17.66 -2.66
C ALA A 152 -18.16 19.09 -3.21
N ALA A 153 -17.11 19.88 -2.95
CA ALA A 153 -16.98 21.23 -3.48
C ALA A 153 -16.86 21.28 -5.02
N THR A 154 -16.43 20.18 -5.66
CA THR A 154 -16.33 20.10 -7.14
C THR A 154 -17.69 19.95 -7.85
N VAL A 155 -18.78 19.78 -7.09
CA VAL A 155 -20.15 19.68 -7.64
C VAL A 155 -20.76 21.06 -7.93
N GLU A 156 -20.27 22.13 -7.29
CA GLU A 156 -20.83 23.49 -7.43
C GLU A 156 -20.41 24.24 -8.72
N PRO A 157 -19.17 24.11 -9.24
CA PRO A 157 -18.76 24.82 -10.44
C PRO A 157 -19.61 24.46 -11.66
N LYS A 158 -20.20 25.48 -12.30
CA LYS A 158 -21.07 25.30 -13.47
C LYS A 158 -20.33 25.25 -14.82
N MET A 159 -19.03 25.56 -14.81
CA MET A 159 -18.17 25.63 -15.99
C MET A 159 -16.76 25.16 -15.61
N PRO A 160 -16.03 24.53 -16.55
CA PRO A 160 -14.62 24.25 -16.37
C PRO A 160 -13.83 25.56 -16.24
N THR A 161 -12.79 25.56 -15.40
CA THR A 161 -11.88 26.70 -15.23
C THR A 161 -10.44 26.25 -15.23
N THR A 162 -9.51 27.13 -15.64
CA THR A 162 -8.07 26.82 -15.59
C THR A 162 -7.60 26.43 -14.20
N SER A 163 -8.15 27.05 -13.15
CA SER A 163 -7.83 26.70 -11.77
C SER A 163 -8.23 25.27 -11.40
N LEU A 164 -9.39 24.79 -11.87
CA LEU A 164 -9.82 23.41 -11.65
C LEU A 164 -8.94 22.42 -12.42
N ALA A 165 -8.53 22.75 -13.65
CA ALA A 165 -7.56 21.95 -14.39
C ALA A 165 -6.23 21.85 -13.63
N ILE A 166 -5.69 22.95 -13.11
CA ILE A 166 -4.45 22.98 -12.32
C ILE A 166 -4.58 22.17 -11.03
N MET A 167 -5.73 22.26 -10.34
CA MET A 167 -6.04 21.45 -9.16
C MET A 167 -5.98 19.95 -9.46
N LEU A 168 -6.61 19.52 -10.56
CA LEU A 168 -6.62 18.10 -10.96
C LEU A 168 -5.22 17.60 -11.31
N LYS A 169 -4.37 18.43 -11.91
CA LYS A 169 -2.96 18.07 -12.17
C LYS A 169 -2.17 17.81 -10.90
N GLU A 170 -2.47 18.53 -9.82
CA GLU A 170 -1.86 18.25 -8.51
C GLU A 170 -2.38 16.91 -7.95
N ILE A 171 -3.69 16.66 -8.03
CA ILE A 171 -4.28 15.38 -7.58
C ILE A 171 -3.68 14.19 -8.35
N GLU A 172 -3.48 14.31 -9.67
CA GLU A 172 -2.73 13.31 -10.47
C GLU A 172 -1.31 13.06 -9.91
N GLU A 173 -0.60 14.13 -9.50
CA GLU A 173 0.75 14.03 -8.93
C GLU A 173 0.73 13.32 -7.57
N MET A 174 -0.21 13.68 -6.70
CA MET A 174 -0.39 13.06 -5.38
C MET A 174 -0.65 11.57 -5.51
N ILE A 175 -1.54 11.14 -6.42
CA ILE A 175 -1.84 9.72 -6.62
C ILE A 175 -0.64 9.02 -7.25
N ALA A 176 0.00 9.59 -8.27
CA ALA A 176 1.12 8.97 -8.95
C ALA A 176 2.32 8.73 -8.01
N LEU A 177 2.64 9.70 -7.15
CA LEU A 177 3.86 9.70 -6.35
C LEU A 177 3.67 9.31 -4.89
N ASN A 178 2.53 9.66 -4.29
CA ASN A 178 2.22 9.47 -2.87
C ASN A 178 0.80 8.92 -2.67
N PHE A 179 0.41 7.87 -3.40
CA PHE A 179 -0.94 7.29 -3.27
C PHE A 179 -1.30 6.84 -1.85
N ASN A 180 -0.31 6.63 -0.99
CA ASN A 180 -0.49 6.28 0.42
C ASN A 180 -1.06 7.41 1.30
N LEU A 181 -1.24 8.61 0.74
CA LEU A 181 -2.03 9.69 1.36
C LEU A 181 -3.53 9.37 1.39
N PHE A 182 -3.97 8.43 0.55
CA PHE A 182 -5.34 8.01 0.41
C PHE A 182 -5.49 6.57 0.91
N SER A 183 -6.56 6.30 1.65
CA SER A 183 -7.01 4.92 1.91
C SER A 183 -7.52 4.24 0.63
N ASP A 184 -7.59 2.91 0.61
CA ASP A 184 -8.18 2.17 -0.52
C ASP A 184 -9.63 2.61 -0.81
N SER A 185 -10.41 2.89 0.24
CA SER A 185 -11.78 3.40 0.11
C SER A 185 -11.85 4.80 -0.48
N GLU A 186 -10.90 5.68 -0.17
CA GLU A 186 -10.83 7.02 -0.74
C GLU A 186 -10.45 6.96 -2.22
N LEU A 187 -9.45 6.16 -2.57
CA LEU A 187 -9.07 5.90 -3.97
C LEU A 187 -10.25 5.33 -4.78
N ALA A 188 -11.09 4.50 -4.16
CA ALA A 188 -12.31 3.98 -4.80
C ALA A 188 -13.39 5.05 -5.00
N ALA A 189 -13.43 6.08 -4.15
CA ALA A 189 -14.45 7.13 -4.16
C ALA A 189 -14.08 8.34 -5.03
N ILE A 190 -12.79 8.60 -5.28
CA ILE A 190 -12.35 9.76 -6.09
C ILE A 190 -13.00 9.79 -7.48
N PRO A 191 -13.06 8.70 -8.28
CA PRO A 191 -13.65 8.75 -9.62
C PRO A 191 -15.11 9.17 -9.63
N SER A 192 -15.92 8.66 -8.70
CA SER A 192 -17.33 9.04 -8.58
C SER A 192 -17.50 10.45 -8.02
N GLY A 193 -16.62 10.88 -7.11
CA GLY A 193 -16.58 12.25 -6.61
C GLY A 193 -16.31 13.31 -7.68
N LEU A 194 -15.50 12.98 -8.69
CA LEU A 194 -15.15 13.89 -9.80
C LEU A 194 -16.09 13.79 -11.01
N ALA A 195 -17.05 12.86 -11.01
CA ALA A 195 -17.90 12.58 -12.17
C ALA A 195 -18.72 13.80 -12.65
N HIS A 196 -19.20 14.62 -11.72
CA HIS A 196 -19.95 15.83 -12.06
C HIS A 196 -19.09 16.86 -12.81
N LEU A 197 -17.89 17.13 -12.28
CA LEU A 197 -16.93 18.05 -12.90
C LEU A 197 -16.51 17.55 -14.29
N ARG A 198 -16.34 16.23 -14.45
CA ARG A 198 -16.04 15.59 -15.74
C ARG A 198 -17.16 15.84 -16.76
N ASP A 199 -18.42 15.64 -16.39
CA ASP A 199 -19.57 15.86 -17.29
C ASP A 199 -19.68 17.32 -17.73
N ILE A 200 -19.50 18.27 -16.79
CA ILE A 200 -19.49 19.70 -17.11
C ILE A 200 -18.36 20.06 -18.07
N ALA A 201 -17.17 19.49 -17.88
CA ALA A 201 -16.02 19.71 -18.77
C ALA A 201 -16.24 19.08 -20.15
N GLU A 202 -16.76 17.85 -20.22
CA GLU A 202 -17.04 17.14 -21.49
C GLU A 202 -17.99 17.95 -22.38
N ARG A 203 -19.03 18.56 -21.78
CA ARG A 203 -19.97 19.45 -22.49
C ARG A 203 -19.31 20.69 -23.09
N GLN A 204 -18.08 21.04 -22.73
CA GLN A 204 -17.35 22.14 -23.36
C GLN A 204 -16.37 21.70 -24.45
N THR A 205 -16.24 20.40 -24.73
CA THR A 205 -15.24 19.88 -25.70
C THR A 205 -15.72 19.90 -27.15
N TYR A 206 -17.03 20.05 -27.39
CA TYR A 206 -17.62 20.06 -28.74
C TYR A 206 -18.79 21.04 -28.86
N SER A 207 -18.85 21.78 -29.96
CA SER A 207 -19.99 22.65 -30.31
C SER A 207 -21.16 21.87 -30.92
N ALA A 208 -20.87 20.75 -31.59
CA ALA A 208 -21.85 19.81 -32.10
C ALA A 208 -21.23 18.40 -32.21
N ARG A 209 -22.03 17.35 -31.98
CA ARG A 209 -21.58 15.95 -32.09
C ARG A 209 -22.66 15.08 -32.74
N GLY A 210 -22.26 14.10 -33.54
CA GLY A 210 -23.15 13.14 -34.19
C GLY A 210 -22.49 11.77 -34.28
N THR A 211 -23.28 10.72 -34.50
CA THR A 211 -22.76 9.39 -34.84
C THR A 211 -22.18 9.39 -36.25
N ARG A 212 -21.25 8.49 -36.55
CA ARG A 212 -20.63 8.41 -37.90
C ARG A 212 -21.71 8.20 -38.97
N GLY A 213 -21.86 9.16 -39.87
CA GLY A 213 -22.89 9.16 -40.92
C GLY A 213 -24.28 9.65 -40.48
N GLY A 214 -24.46 10.05 -39.22
CA GLY A 214 -25.69 10.62 -38.69
C GLY A 214 -25.68 12.15 -38.65
N PRO A 215 -26.83 12.79 -38.34
CA PRO A 215 -26.93 14.24 -38.22
C PRO A 215 -26.11 14.75 -37.03
N MET A 216 -25.43 15.89 -37.22
CA MET A 216 -24.79 16.61 -36.12
C MET A 216 -25.88 17.21 -35.22
N LYS A 217 -25.75 17.00 -33.91
CA LYS A 217 -26.59 17.65 -32.90
C LYS A 217 -25.81 18.78 -32.26
N GLU A 218 -26.36 19.98 -32.28
CA GLU A 218 -25.78 21.13 -31.60
C GLU A 218 -25.76 20.91 -30.08
N ASN A 219 -24.72 21.40 -29.44
CA ASN A 219 -24.54 21.35 -28.00
C ASN A 219 -24.99 22.69 -27.38
N PRO A 220 -26.17 22.74 -26.73
CA PRO A 220 -26.68 23.98 -26.15
C PRO A 220 -25.86 24.50 -24.96
N HIS A 221 -24.98 23.66 -24.40
CA HIS A 221 -24.15 24.03 -23.26
C HIS A 221 -22.78 24.55 -23.66
N TYR A 222 -22.35 24.35 -24.91
CA TYR A 222 -21.02 24.73 -25.37
C TYR A 222 -20.83 26.25 -25.38
N ARG A 223 -19.68 26.69 -24.88
CA ARG A 223 -19.23 28.08 -24.95
C ARG A 223 -17.86 28.14 -25.63
N GLN A 224 -17.74 29.00 -26.64
CA GLN A 224 -16.46 29.21 -27.33
C GLN A 224 -15.38 29.66 -26.36
N GLY A 225 -14.18 29.08 -26.49
CA GLY A 225 -13.01 29.40 -25.66
C GLY A 225 -12.80 28.49 -24.46
N PHE A 226 -13.68 27.51 -24.22
CA PHE A 226 -13.57 26.56 -23.10
C PHE A 226 -13.09 25.16 -23.50
N SER A 227 -12.94 24.86 -24.80
CA SER A 227 -12.60 23.52 -25.28
C SER A 227 -11.29 22.98 -24.72
N ASP A 228 -10.23 23.80 -24.69
CA ASP A 228 -8.92 23.37 -24.20
C ASP A 228 -8.95 23.01 -22.71
N VAL A 229 -9.61 23.85 -21.90
CA VAL A 229 -9.78 23.61 -20.46
C VAL A 229 -10.70 22.42 -20.23
N GLY A 230 -11.76 22.28 -21.01
CA GLY A 230 -12.66 21.13 -20.97
C GLY A 230 -11.93 19.81 -21.27
N ASN A 231 -11.12 19.79 -22.34
CA ASN A 231 -10.30 18.64 -22.71
C ASN A 231 -9.29 18.30 -21.60
N GLU A 232 -8.58 19.30 -21.06
CA GLU A 232 -7.61 19.08 -19.98
C GLU A 232 -8.26 18.46 -18.74
N ILE A 233 -9.45 18.93 -18.33
CA ILE A 233 -10.17 18.38 -17.17
C ILE A 233 -10.67 16.96 -17.44
N VAL A 234 -11.22 16.69 -18.63
CA VAL A 234 -11.69 15.34 -18.99
C VAL A 234 -10.52 14.36 -18.99
N GLU A 235 -9.42 14.70 -19.66
CA GLU A 235 -8.22 13.86 -19.69
C GLU A 235 -7.64 13.65 -18.30
N ALA A 236 -7.58 14.68 -17.46
CA ALA A 236 -7.07 14.57 -16.10
C ALA A 236 -7.94 13.65 -15.24
N ILE A 237 -9.28 13.76 -15.30
CA ILE A 237 -10.17 12.89 -14.51
C ILE A 237 -10.13 11.44 -15.01
N ASP A 238 -10.03 11.22 -16.32
CA ASP A 238 -9.85 9.87 -16.90
C ASP A 238 -8.50 9.27 -16.48
N GLY A 239 -7.44 10.10 -16.45
CA GLY A 239 -6.12 9.75 -15.92
C GLY A 239 -6.17 9.36 -14.43
N ILE A 240 -6.72 10.23 -13.59
CA ILE A 240 -6.93 10.01 -12.15
C ILE A 240 -7.69 8.71 -11.90
N THR A 241 -8.70 8.40 -12.70
CA THR A 241 -9.50 7.17 -12.56
C THR A 241 -8.63 5.91 -12.71
N GLU A 242 -7.78 5.89 -13.75
CA GLU A 242 -6.88 4.77 -14.00
C GLU A 242 -5.70 4.74 -13.02
N GLU A 243 -5.20 5.90 -12.57
CA GLU A 243 -4.20 6.01 -11.51
C GLU A 243 -4.72 5.48 -10.18
N CYS A 244 -5.95 5.82 -9.78
CA CYS A 244 -6.62 5.26 -8.61
C CYS A 244 -6.69 3.73 -8.71
N ARG A 245 -7.10 3.19 -9.86
CA ARG A 245 -7.14 1.73 -10.09
C ARG A 245 -5.78 1.08 -9.87
N LYS A 246 -4.69 1.68 -10.38
CA LYS A 246 -3.32 1.19 -10.19
C LYS A 246 -2.86 1.30 -8.74
N ALA A 247 -3.11 2.42 -8.06
CA ALA A 247 -2.78 2.59 -6.65
C ALA A 247 -3.46 1.55 -5.75
N ARG A 248 -4.74 1.27 -6.01
CA ARG A 248 -5.48 0.21 -5.30
C ARG A 248 -4.92 -1.18 -5.57
N PHE A 249 -4.44 -1.44 -6.78
CA PHE A 249 -3.71 -2.67 -7.08
C PHE A 249 -2.42 -2.79 -6.25
N TRP A 250 -1.69 -1.69 -6.01
CA TRP A 250 -0.52 -1.71 -5.13
C TRP A 250 -0.87 -2.03 -3.67
N TYR A 251 -1.97 -1.50 -3.14
CA TYR A 251 -2.49 -1.92 -1.84
C TYR A 251 -2.82 -3.41 -1.78
N LEU A 252 -3.53 -3.92 -2.79
CA LEU A 252 -3.85 -5.34 -2.90
C LEU A 252 -2.58 -6.20 -2.97
N LYS A 253 -1.62 -5.81 -3.83
CA LYS A 253 -0.35 -6.52 -4.00
C LYS A 253 0.42 -6.57 -2.68
N GLY A 254 0.56 -5.44 -1.98
CA GLY A 254 1.20 -5.37 -0.68
C GLY A 254 0.53 -6.29 0.34
N ALA A 255 -0.80 -6.20 0.48
CA ALA A 255 -1.57 -7.06 1.37
C ALA A 255 -1.41 -8.55 1.04
N LEU A 256 -1.43 -8.92 -0.24
CA LEU A 256 -1.25 -10.31 -0.68
C LEU A 256 0.17 -10.83 -0.50
N GLN A 257 1.18 -9.96 -0.59
CA GLN A 257 2.58 -10.33 -0.35
C GLN A 257 2.92 -10.42 1.16
N GLU A 258 2.13 -9.79 2.02
CA GLU A 258 2.22 -9.95 3.48
C GLU A 258 1.53 -11.23 4.00
N LEU A 259 0.67 -11.87 3.20
CA LEU A 259 0.03 -13.13 3.57
C LEU A 259 1.03 -14.31 3.60
N PRO A 260 0.72 -15.39 4.36
CA PRO A 260 1.64 -16.51 4.52
C PRO A 260 2.06 -17.10 3.18
N ASN A 261 3.32 -17.58 3.11
CA ASN A 261 3.84 -18.28 1.95
C ASN A 261 2.86 -19.41 1.55
N LEU A 262 2.30 -19.33 0.34
CA LEU A 262 1.31 -20.28 -0.18
C LEU A 262 1.85 -21.72 -0.22
N GLU A 263 3.17 -21.90 -0.36
CA GLU A 263 3.81 -23.21 -0.30
C GLU A 263 3.64 -23.83 1.09
N ILE A 264 3.84 -23.06 2.15
CA ILE A 264 3.68 -23.52 3.54
C ILE A 264 2.22 -23.87 3.86
N GLU A 265 1.25 -23.14 3.31
CA GLU A 265 -0.16 -23.46 3.51
C GLU A 265 -0.56 -24.76 2.80
N SER A 266 -0.02 -24.98 1.60
CA SER A 266 -0.14 -26.26 0.88
C SER A 266 0.52 -27.40 1.66
N ASP A 267 1.69 -27.16 2.24
CA ASP A 267 2.44 -28.15 3.01
C ASP A 267 1.79 -28.48 4.35
N ARG A 268 1.11 -27.52 4.99
CA ARG A 268 0.27 -27.79 6.17
C ARG A 268 -0.83 -28.79 5.83
N LEU A 269 -1.57 -28.59 4.74
CA LEU A 269 -2.60 -29.53 4.30
C LEU A 269 -2.00 -30.92 3.98
N LYS A 270 -0.77 -30.97 3.46
CA LYS A 270 -0.05 -32.25 3.28
C LYS A 270 0.27 -32.91 4.61
N VAL A 271 0.75 -32.17 5.62
CA VAL A 271 0.99 -32.67 6.97
C VAL A 271 -0.29 -33.27 7.54
N GLU A 272 -1.42 -32.58 7.47
CA GLU A 272 -2.72 -33.09 7.94
C GLU A 272 -3.14 -34.38 7.21
N GLY A 273 -2.95 -34.41 5.88
CA GLY A 273 -3.19 -35.59 5.07
C GLY A 273 -2.32 -36.78 5.48
N PHE A 274 -1.03 -36.56 5.74
CA PHE A 274 -0.12 -37.60 6.24
C PHE A 274 -0.48 -38.08 7.64
N LEU A 275 -0.78 -37.18 8.57
CA LEU A 275 -1.17 -37.54 9.94
C LEU A 275 -2.39 -38.47 9.92
N THR A 276 -3.39 -38.13 9.11
CA THR A 276 -4.59 -38.95 8.91
C THR A 276 -4.26 -40.30 8.27
N LYS A 277 -3.48 -40.29 7.18
CA LYS A 277 -3.09 -41.50 6.43
C LYS A 277 -2.31 -42.49 7.30
N LEU A 278 -1.39 -42.00 8.12
CA LEU A 278 -0.49 -42.82 8.94
C LEU A 278 -1.12 -43.23 10.28
N GLY A 279 -2.32 -42.74 10.62
CA GLY A 279 -3.07 -43.16 11.82
C GLY A 279 -2.78 -42.36 13.09
N PHE A 280 -2.17 -41.17 12.98
CA PHE A 280 -1.98 -40.29 14.15
C PHE A 280 -3.32 -39.82 14.72
N SER A 281 -3.31 -39.43 16.00
CA SER A 281 -4.51 -38.93 16.67
C SER A 281 -5.03 -37.63 16.05
N ALA A 282 -6.36 -37.44 16.05
CA ALA A 282 -6.98 -36.20 15.58
C ALA A 282 -6.55 -34.96 16.40
N GLU A 283 -6.05 -35.16 17.63
CA GLU A 283 -5.49 -34.10 18.47
C GLU A 283 -4.21 -33.49 17.88
N MET A 284 -3.46 -34.23 17.06
CA MET A 284 -2.29 -33.70 16.35
C MET A 284 -2.67 -32.62 15.34
N VAL A 285 -3.71 -32.87 14.55
CA VAL A 285 -4.26 -31.90 13.59
C VAL A 285 -4.84 -30.69 14.33
N LYS A 286 -5.54 -30.92 15.46
CA LYS A 286 -6.06 -29.82 16.29
C LYS A 286 -4.94 -28.95 16.86
N THR A 287 -3.84 -29.55 17.33
CA THR A 287 -2.69 -28.82 17.87
C THR A 287 -2.03 -27.95 16.80
N LEU A 288 -1.88 -28.48 15.58
CA LEU A 288 -1.35 -27.71 14.45
C LEU A 288 -2.30 -26.56 14.05
N ASN A 289 -3.61 -26.81 14.01
CA ASN A 289 -4.60 -25.77 13.72
C ASN A 289 -4.69 -24.69 14.81
N ALA A 290 -4.47 -25.06 16.07
CA ALA A 290 -4.39 -24.10 17.17
C ALA A 290 -3.16 -23.20 17.02
N ALA A 291 -1.99 -23.76 16.67
CA ALA A 291 -0.80 -22.97 16.34
C ALA A 291 -1.06 -21.94 15.22
N GLU A 292 -1.79 -22.33 14.19
CA GLU A 292 -2.16 -21.43 13.08
C GLU A 292 -3.13 -20.34 13.52
N SER A 293 -4.16 -20.68 14.29
CA SER A 293 -5.14 -19.71 14.80
C SER A 293 -4.47 -18.63 15.66
N ASP A 294 -3.44 -19.00 16.39
CA ASP A 294 -2.65 -18.09 17.23
C ASP A 294 -1.68 -17.21 16.39
N TYR A 295 -1.34 -17.62 15.17
CA TYR A 295 -0.47 -16.87 14.26
C TYR A 295 -1.28 -16.10 13.19
N LYS A 296 -1.74 -14.91 13.56
CA LYS A 296 -2.45 -13.97 12.66
C LYS A 296 -1.71 -12.64 12.50
N SER A 297 -2.07 -11.86 11.47
CA SER A 297 -1.42 -10.57 11.19
C SER A 297 -1.46 -9.60 12.39
N THR A 298 -2.53 -9.67 13.18
CA THR A 298 -2.79 -8.88 14.39
C THR A 298 -2.40 -9.58 15.69
N ALA A 299 -1.64 -10.68 15.62
CA ALA A 299 -1.28 -11.46 16.81
C ALA A 299 -0.49 -10.61 17.82
N ASN A 300 -0.91 -10.66 19.09
CA ASN A 300 -0.14 -10.10 20.19
C ASN A 300 0.91 -11.11 20.71
N ALA A 301 1.82 -10.65 21.57
CA ALA A 301 2.93 -11.47 22.05
C ALA A 301 2.49 -12.74 22.84
N PHE A 302 1.30 -12.72 23.48
CA PHE A 302 0.75 -13.92 24.13
C PHE A 302 0.23 -14.94 23.11
N GLU A 303 -0.42 -14.47 22.05
CA GLU A 303 -0.86 -15.33 20.94
C GLU A 303 0.36 -15.96 20.25
N LEU A 304 1.40 -15.18 19.97
CA LEU A 304 2.66 -15.69 19.40
C LEU A 304 3.33 -16.74 20.29
N LYS A 305 3.35 -16.52 21.61
CA LYS A 305 3.83 -17.50 22.58
C LYS A 305 3.04 -18.81 22.51
N ASN A 306 1.70 -18.74 22.46
CA ASN A 306 0.85 -19.92 22.38
C ASN A 306 1.08 -20.68 21.06
N CYS A 307 1.23 -19.97 19.94
CA CYS A 307 1.60 -20.55 18.66
C CYS A 307 2.87 -21.41 18.79
N LEU A 308 3.94 -20.86 19.35
CA LEU A 308 5.21 -21.57 19.56
C LEU A 308 5.05 -22.77 20.51
N GLY A 309 4.26 -22.63 21.58
CA GLY A 309 3.96 -23.72 22.51
C GLY A 309 3.20 -24.88 21.86
N HIS A 310 2.24 -24.59 20.98
CA HIS A 310 1.53 -25.58 20.19
C HIS A 310 2.45 -26.27 19.18
N LEU A 311 3.30 -25.52 18.47
CA LEU A 311 4.29 -26.09 17.53
C LEU A 311 5.30 -27.01 18.22
N ARG A 312 5.78 -26.63 19.41
CA ARG A 312 6.65 -27.47 20.24
C ARG A 312 5.97 -28.78 20.61
N SER A 313 4.73 -28.69 21.07
CA SER A 313 3.93 -29.86 21.48
C SER A 313 3.67 -30.77 20.30
N PHE A 314 3.31 -30.21 19.14
CA PHE A 314 3.16 -30.96 17.90
C PHE A 314 4.43 -31.73 17.54
N LEU A 315 5.59 -31.06 17.52
CA LEU A 315 6.87 -31.69 17.19
C LEU A 315 7.20 -32.84 18.15
N GLU A 316 6.93 -32.65 19.45
CA GLU A 316 7.16 -33.64 20.49
C GLU A 316 6.30 -34.90 20.31
N HIS A 317 5.00 -34.71 20.13
CA HIS A 317 4.04 -35.79 19.95
C HIS A 317 4.30 -36.55 18.65
N LEU A 318 4.63 -35.84 17.57
CA LEU A 318 4.98 -36.43 16.28
C LEU A 318 6.08 -37.49 16.43
N HIS A 319 7.13 -37.20 17.19
CA HIS A 319 8.23 -38.14 17.41
C HIS A 319 7.87 -39.26 18.39
N ARG A 320 7.27 -38.91 19.53
CA ARG A 320 6.97 -39.89 20.58
C ARG A 320 5.99 -40.95 20.10
N GLU A 321 4.94 -40.56 19.38
CA GLU A 321 3.98 -41.52 18.80
C GLU A 321 4.62 -42.39 17.72
N SER A 322 5.43 -41.79 16.83
CA SER A 322 6.19 -42.52 15.81
C SER A 322 7.08 -43.61 16.42
N VAL A 323 7.86 -43.25 17.45
CA VAL A 323 8.81 -44.17 18.09
C VAL A 323 8.08 -45.30 18.81
N LYS A 324 6.98 -45.01 19.50
CA LYS A 324 6.18 -46.03 20.17
C LYS A 324 5.67 -47.08 19.18
N SER A 325 5.19 -46.66 18.02
CA SER A 325 4.73 -47.59 16.98
C SER A 325 5.89 -48.40 16.38
N ILE A 326 6.98 -47.73 15.98
CA ILE A 326 8.17 -48.40 15.40
C ILE A 326 8.74 -49.44 16.37
N ALA A 327 8.90 -49.08 17.64
CA ALA A 327 9.41 -49.99 18.66
C ALA A 327 8.49 -51.19 18.89
N LYS A 328 7.18 -50.94 18.95
CA LYS A 328 6.17 -52.01 19.10
C LYS A 328 6.25 -53.00 17.93
N ALA A 329 6.39 -52.51 16.70
CA ALA A 329 6.54 -53.36 15.52
C ALA A 329 7.83 -54.21 15.57
N ALA A 330 8.89 -53.71 16.22
CA ALA A 330 10.14 -54.42 16.44
C ALA A 330 10.16 -55.31 17.71
N GLY A 331 9.05 -55.40 18.46
CA GLY A 331 9.00 -56.12 19.74
C GLY A 331 9.82 -55.48 20.86
N GLN A 332 10.12 -54.19 20.74
CA GLN A 332 10.92 -53.42 21.69
C GLN A 332 10.05 -52.47 22.52
N THR A 333 10.57 -52.02 23.64
CA THR A 333 9.99 -50.94 24.44
C THR A 333 10.94 -49.76 24.45
N VAL A 334 10.39 -48.55 24.39
CA VAL A 334 11.18 -47.30 24.41
C VAL A 334 10.69 -46.42 25.55
N VAL A 335 11.63 -45.73 26.19
CA VAL A 335 11.36 -44.77 27.25
C VAL A 335 10.68 -43.53 26.65
N ASP A 336 9.56 -43.11 27.26
CA ASP A 336 8.74 -42.00 26.76
C ASP A 336 9.31 -40.63 27.14
N ARG A 337 10.49 -40.30 26.59
CA ARG A 337 11.15 -39.00 26.73
C ARG A 337 11.64 -38.52 25.36
N TRP A 338 11.57 -37.21 25.13
CA TRP A 338 11.95 -36.57 23.86
C TRP A 338 13.37 -36.96 23.39
N GLY A 339 14.38 -36.87 24.27
CA GLY A 339 15.77 -37.22 23.92
C GLY A 339 15.95 -38.70 23.56
N ASP A 340 15.22 -39.58 24.24
CA ASP A 340 15.27 -41.02 23.96
C ASP A 340 14.59 -41.36 22.63
N ALA A 341 13.49 -40.67 22.31
CA ALA A 341 12.77 -40.83 21.04
C ALA A 341 13.63 -40.43 19.83
N THR A 342 14.29 -39.27 19.87
CA THR A 342 15.14 -38.80 18.77
C THR A 342 16.39 -39.67 18.60
N LEU A 343 16.98 -40.14 19.71
CA LEU A 343 18.09 -41.10 19.70
C LEU A 343 17.67 -42.44 19.07
N TYR A 344 16.50 -42.95 19.44
CA TYR A 344 15.97 -44.21 18.91
C TYR A 344 15.74 -44.13 17.40
N LEU A 345 15.14 -43.05 16.89
CA LEU A 345 14.94 -42.84 15.45
C LEU A 345 16.26 -42.84 14.68
N ARG A 346 17.32 -42.29 15.26
CA ARG A 346 18.67 -42.40 14.67
C ARG A 346 19.18 -43.83 14.67
N GLN A 347 19.06 -44.56 15.77
CA GLN A 347 19.52 -45.95 15.86
C GLN A 347 18.80 -46.88 14.88
N GLN A 348 17.51 -46.64 14.62
CA GLN A 348 16.70 -47.36 13.63
C GLN A 348 16.87 -46.82 12.19
N GLY A 349 17.80 -45.88 11.97
CA GLY A 349 18.11 -45.34 10.65
C GLY A 349 16.98 -44.51 10.03
N PHE A 350 16.05 -43.98 10.82
CA PHE A 350 15.09 -42.96 10.37
C PHE A 350 15.75 -41.59 10.31
N PHE A 351 16.72 -41.33 11.20
CA PHE A 351 17.52 -40.10 11.22
C PHE A 351 19.00 -40.36 10.97
N THR A 352 19.66 -39.37 10.37
CA THR A 352 21.12 -39.21 10.44
C THR A 352 21.49 -38.49 11.74
N LYS A 353 22.79 -38.44 12.08
CA LYS A 353 23.23 -37.67 13.25
C LYS A 353 22.94 -36.18 13.10
N GLN A 354 23.11 -35.64 11.89
CA GLN A 354 22.85 -34.23 11.58
C GLN A 354 21.36 -33.90 11.73
N HIS A 355 20.47 -34.82 11.33
CA HIS A 355 19.03 -34.67 11.48
C HIS A 355 18.64 -34.64 12.97
N GLU A 356 19.14 -35.57 13.79
CA GLU A 356 18.93 -35.56 15.24
C GLU A 356 19.36 -34.23 15.87
N THR A 357 20.54 -33.72 15.50
CA THR A 357 21.02 -32.41 15.98
C THR A 357 20.09 -31.28 15.56
N PHE A 358 19.66 -31.25 14.30
CA PHE A 358 18.77 -30.22 13.78
C PHE A 358 17.44 -30.16 14.54
N VAL A 359 16.74 -31.29 14.67
CA VAL A 359 15.42 -31.32 15.31
C VAL A 359 15.51 -31.04 16.81
N THR A 360 16.60 -31.44 17.45
CA THR A 360 16.85 -31.13 18.87
C THR A 360 17.08 -29.63 19.07
N SER A 361 17.87 -28.98 18.21
CA SER A 361 18.07 -27.53 18.24
C SER A 361 16.77 -26.76 17.95
N LEU A 362 15.97 -27.22 16.97
CA LEU A 362 14.66 -26.66 16.67
C LEU A 362 13.72 -26.74 17.88
N TYR A 363 13.63 -27.91 18.53
CA TYR A 363 12.83 -28.11 19.73
C TYR A 363 13.28 -27.21 20.89
N THR A 364 14.59 -27.04 21.07
CA THR A 364 15.16 -26.17 22.11
C THR A 364 14.77 -24.72 21.86
N LEU A 365 14.93 -24.23 20.61
CA LEU A 365 14.58 -22.88 20.24
C LEU A 365 13.07 -22.61 20.39
N LEU A 366 12.21 -23.57 19.99
CA LEU A 366 10.77 -23.50 20.26
C LEU A 366 10.46 -23.43 21.76
N SER A 367 11.20 -24.17 22.58
CA SER A 367 11.03 -24.17 24.04
C SER A 367 11.36 -22.82 24.64
N ASP A 368 12.53 -22.27 24.33
CA ASP A 368 13.01 -21.00 24.88
C ASP A 368 12.08 -19.84 24.51
N GLU A 369 11.68 -19.76 23.23
CA GLU A 369 10.78 -18.71 22.74
C GLU A 369 9.32 -18.88 23.22
N SER A 370 8.89 -20.10 23.56
CA SER A 370 7.53 -20.35 24.07
C SER A 370 7.32 -19.97 25.54
N ILE A 371 8.36 -19.61 26.29
CA ILE A 371 8.27 -19.38 27.75
C ILE A 371 8.09 -17.89 28.09
N HIS A 372 8.62 -16.97 27.28
CA HIS A 372 8.68 -15.54 27.59
C HIS A 372 7.65 -14.69 26.80
N PRO A 373 6.48 -14.33 27.38
CA PRO A 373 5.42 -13.66 26.64
C PRO A 373 5.74 -12.22 26.21
N LEU A 374 6.77 -11.60 26.81
CA LEU A 374 7.14 -10.20 26.54
C LEU A 374 8.21 -10.06 25.45
N THR A 375 8.74 -11.17 24.95
CA THR A 375 9.83 -11.19 23.96
C THR A 375 9.50 -12.00 22.71
N ALA A 376 8.30 -12.59 22.62
CA ALA A 376 7.89 -13.34 21.45
C ALA A 376 7.74 -12.40 20.23
N GLU A 377 8.74 -12.42 19.36
CA GLU A 377 8.78 -11.64 18.12
C GLU A 377 8.07 -12.37 16.98
N LYS A 378 7.36 -11.61 16.15
CA LYS A 378 6.57 -12.15 15.04
C LYS A 378 7.47 -12.83 14.00
N GLU A 379 8.68 -12.34 13.83
CA GLU A 379 9.70 -12.87 12.93
C GLU A 379 10.14 -14.27 13.34
N TYR A 380 10.35 -14.50 14.65
CA TYR A 380 10.68 -15.82 15.20
C TYR A 380 9.50 -16.78 15.07
N ALA A 381 8.29 -16.34 15.42
CA ALA A 381 7.09 -17.16 15.25
C ALA A 381 6.88 -17.57 13.79
N ARG A 382 7.05 -16.63 12.85
CA ARG A 382 6.97 -16.90 11.40
C ARG A 382 7.98 -17.94 10.95
N LEU A 383 9.25 -17.77 11.34
CA LEU A 383 10.33 -18.67 10.94
C LEU A 383 10.09 -20.09 11.48
N LEU A 384 9.85 -20.20 12.79
CA LEU A 384 9.71 -21.48 13.47
C LEU A 384 8.45 -22.24 13.02
N ARG A 385 7.33 -21.55 12.81
CA ARG A 385 6.12 -22.10 12.19
C ARG A 385 6.45 -22.78 10.86
N ASN A 386 7.07 -22.04 9.94
CA ASN A 386 7.36 -22.56 8.61
C ASN A 386 8.32 -23.76 8.68
N VAL A 387 9.35 -23.68 9.52
CA VAL A 387 10.31 -24.78 9.68
C VAL A 387 9.65 -26.04 10.26
N VAL A 388 8.74 -25.91 11.24
CA VAL A 388 8.04 -27.07 11.83
C VAL A 388 7.11 -27.75 10.83
N ILE A 389 6.39 -26.99 10.00
CA ILE A 389 5.50 -27.55 8.97
C ILE A 389 6.30 -28.33 7.92
N GLU A 390 7.35 -27.71 7.39
CA GLU A 390 8.26 -28.34 6.41
C GLU A 390 8.96 -29.57 6.97
N TYR A 391 9.44 -29.46 8.21
CA TYR A 391 9.98 -30.59 8.95
C TYR A 391 8.96 -31.74 9.06
N GLY A 392 7.71 -31.40 9.38
CA GLY A 392 6.60 -32.35 9.45
C GLY A 392 6.41 -33.10 8.13
N VAL A 393 6.36 -32.38 7.00
CA VAL A 393 6.26 -33.00 5.66
C VAL A 393 7.43 -33.96 5.42
N MET A 394 8.66 -33.50 5.67
CA MET A 394 9.85 -34.32 5.47
C MET A 394 9.81 -35.60 6.33
N PHE A 395 9.54 -35.49 7.63
CA PHE A 395 9.56 -36.63 8.54
C PHE A 395 8.42 -37.61 8.27
N LEU A 396 7.20 -37.12 8.06
CA LEU A 396 6.04 -37.95 7.74
C LEU A 396 6.24 -38.68 6.39
N THR A 397 6.89 -38.05 5.41
CA THR A 397 7.28 -38.71 4.15
C THR A 397 8.25 -39.85 4.39
N VAL A 398 9.20 -39.71 5.32
CA VAL A 398 10.13 -40.79 5.69
C VAL A 398 9.39 -41.96 6.34
N LEU A 399 8.43 -41.69 7.22
CA LEU A 399 7.60 -42.72 7.85
C LEU A 399 6.76 -43.48 6.82
N ASP A 400 6.08 -42.76 5.93
CA ASP A 400 5.25 -43.34 4.86
C ASP A 400 6.09 -44.22 3.91
N LYS A 401 7.26 -43.74 3.48
CA LYS A 401 8.19 -44.51 2.63
C LYS A 401 8.70 -45.78 3.30
N LYS A 402 8.80 -45.79 4.62
CA LYS A 402 9.20 -46.96 5.42
C LYS A 402 8.03 -47.83 5.85
N GLY A 403 6.80 -47.51 5.45
CA GLY A 403 5.60 -48.29 5.75
C GLY A 403 5.23 -48.29 7.23
N VAL A 404 5.56 -47.22 7.96
CA VAL A 404 5.17 -47.07 9.37
C VAL A 404 3.70 -46.67 9.46
N THR A 405 2.94 -47.36 10.30
CA THR A 405 1.56 -46.99 10.67
C THR A 405 1.52 -46.82 12.18
N ILE A 406 0.87 -45.76 12.68
CA ILE A 406 0.79 -45.42 14.10
C ILE A 406 -0.33 -46.18 14.80
#